data_AF-A0A259GZX4-F1
#
_entry.id   AF-A0A259GZX4-F1
#
_cell.length_a   1.000
_cell.length_b   1.000
_cell.length_c   1.000
_cell.angle_alpha   90.00
_cell.angle_beta   90.00
_cell.angle_gamma   90.00
#
_symmetry.space_group_name_H-M   'P 1'
#
loop_
_entity.id
_entity.type
_entity.pdbx_description
1 polymer ?
#
loop_
_entity_poly.entity_id
_entity_poly.type
_entity_poly.pdbx_seq_one_letter_code
_entity_poly.pdbx_strand_id
1 'polypeptide(L)'
;MKEPSLAGSDSRNVPHSAARNGTQRTAFGQGSGNAMSMKWSALHDASSIICQLAGLQPEMRKPEVRNFPAIMRDTGGWRYELARQGVDDLAAFMEPGLAALLAVSARGHSPAPAATALWHEFVSARTALLALIPPLGIKRRP
;
A
#
# COMPACT_ATOMS: atom_id res chain seq x y z
N MET A 1 42.27 10.96 66.77
CA MET A 1 41.30 10.11 67.49
C MET A 1 40.40 9.49 66.43
N LYS A 2 40.74 8.30 65.94
CA LYS A 2 40.18 6.98 66.32
C LYS A 2 38.69 6.83 65.95
N GLU A 3 38.43 6.03 64.91
CA GLU A 3 37.13 5.44 64.59
C GLU A 3 36.59 4.57 65.74
N PRO A 4 35.31 4.16 65.65
CA PRO A 4 35.12 2.73 65.39
C PRO A 4 33.99 2.37 64.41
N SER A 5 34.32 1.38 63.58
CA SER A 5 33.47 0.45 62.84
C SER A 5 32.94 -0.68 63.74
N LEU A 6 31.70 -1.14 63.49
CA LEU A 6 31.07 -2.46 63.81
C LEU A 6 29.70 -2.45 63.07
N ALA A 7 29.37 -3.23 62.03
CA ALA A 7 29.40 -4.67 61.73
C ALA A 7 28.07 -5.41 62.03
N GLY A 8 27.48 -5.98 60.96
CA GLY A 8 26.54 -7.12 60.92
C GLY A 8 25.06 -6.81 61.17
N SER A 9 24.05 -7.38 60.52
CA SER A 9 23.94 -8.40 59.46
C SER A 9 22.47 -8.38 59.02
N ASP A 10 22.16 -8.43 57.73
CA ASP A 10 21.06 -9.31 57.31
C ASP A 10 21.24 -9.80 55.87
N SER A 11 21.04 -11.10 55.72
CA SER A 11 21.34 -11.88 54.54
C SER A 11 20.07 -12.22 53.76
N ARG A 12 20.24 -12.33 52.44
CA ARG A 12 19.38 -13.00 51.43
C ARG A 12 18.32 -12.10 50.81
N ASN A 13 18.44 -11.80 49.51
CA ASN A 13 17.78 -12.59 48.45
C ASN A 13 17.99 -11.92 47.06
N VAL A 14 18.57 -12.65 46.11
CA VAL A 14 18.41 -12.46 44.66
C VAL A 14 18.02 -13.85 44.14
N PRO A 15 17.26 -14.05 43.03
CA PRO A 15 16.57 -13.12 42.14
C PRO A 15 15.07 -13.50 41.92
N HIS A 16 14.26 -12.59 41.38
CA HIS A 16 13.08 -13.02 40.61
C HIS A 16 13.03 -12.30 39.27
N SER A 17 13.44 -13.05 38.24
CA SER A 17 13.03 -12.86 36.86
C SER A 17 11.51 -12.72 36.81
N ALA A 18 11.01 -11.51 36.61
CA ALA A 18 9.63 -11.27 36.23
C ALA A 18 9.63 -10.54 34.89
N ALA A 19 9.52 -11.36 33.85
CA ALA A 19 9.12 -10.98 32.52
C ALA A 19 8.00 -9.94 32.56
N ARG A 20 8.18 -8.83 31.86
CA ARG A 20 7.09 -8.17 31.15
C ARG A 20 7.58 -7.81 29.77
N ASN A 21 7.52 -8.83 28.91
CA ASN A 21 7.37 -8.67 27.47
C ASN A 21 6.22 -7.67 27.23
N GLY A 22 6.60 -6.40 27.07
CA GLY A 22 5.73 -5.35 26.58
C GLY A 22 5.43 -5.64 25.11
N THR A 23 4.49 -6.56 24.92
CA THR A 23 3.54 -6.64 23.81
C THR A 23 4.05 -5.93 22.55
N GLN A 24 4.82 -6.68 21.76
CA GLN A 24 4.78 -6.58 20.30
C GLN A 24 3.31 -6.72 19.90
N ARG A 25 2.60 -5.60 19.90
CA ARG A 25 1.26 -5.47 19.35
C ARG A 25 1.43 -5.49 17.84
N THR A 26 1.70 -6.68 17.32
CA THR A 26 1.27 -7.16 16.01
C THR A 26 1.24 -6.08 14.91
N ALA A 27 2.41 -5.77 14.37
CA ALA A 27 2.59 -5.03 13.11
C ALA A 27 2.08 -5.81 11.86
N PHE A 28 1.27 -6.85 12.04
CA PHE A 28 0.73 -7.69 10.96
C PHE A 28 -0.26 -6.95 10.06
N GLY A 29 -0.87 -5.85 10.53
CA GLY A 29 -1.75 -4.99 9.72
C GLY A 29 -1.07 -3.73 9.14
N GLN A 30 0.06 -3.30 9.71
CA GLN A 30 0.77 -2.09 9.25
C GLN A 30 1.63 -2.37 8.01
N GLY A 31 2.22 -3.57 7.93
CA GLY A 31 3.01 -3.98 6.76
C GLY A 31 2.15 -4.13 5.50
N SER A 32 0.92 -4.64 5.62
CA SER A 32 0.01 -4.84 4.48
C SER A 32 -0.55 -3.51 3.93
N GLY A 33 -0.90 -2.55 4.80
CA GLY A 33 -1.33 -1.22 4.36
C GLY A 33 -0.23 -0.42 3.65
N ASN A 34 1.03 -0.57 4.09
CA ASN A 34 2.17 0.01 3.39
C ASN A 34 2.41 -0.68 2.03
N ALA A 35 2.25 -2.00 1.97
CA ALA A 35 2.39 -2.77 0.72
C ALA A 35 1.36 -2.34 -0.35
N MET A 36 0.08 -2.18 0.02
CA MET A 36 -0.95 -1.69 -0.91
C MET A 36 -0.63 -0.27 -1.41
N SER A 37 -0.15 0.61 -0.53
CA SER A 37 0.21 1.99 -0.90
C SER A 37 1.37 2.03 -1.89
N MET A 38 2.41 1.21 -1.67
CA MET A 38 3.55 1.09 -2.59
C MET A 38 3.12 0.54 -3.95
N LYS A 39 2.34 -0.55 -3.99
CA LYS A 39 1.82 -1.12 -5.24
C LYS A 39 0.97 -0.12 -6.01
N TRP A 40 0.10 0.60 -5.30
CA TRP A 40 -0.74 1.63 -5.91
C TRP A 40 0.07 2.75 -6.56
N SER A 41 1.12 3.25 -5.89
CA SER A 41 2.01 4.24 -6.50
C SER A 41 2.73 3.68 -7.73
N ALA A 42 3.31 2.48 -7.61
CA ALA A 42 4.04 1.84 -8.70
C ALA A 42 3.16 1.59 -9.93
N LEU A 43 1.90 1.17 -9.72
CA LEU A 43 0.90 1.03 -10.79
C LEU A 43 0.66 2.33 -11.53
N HIS A 44 0.59 3.45 -10.82
CA HIS A 44 0.42 4.76 -11.42
C HIS A 44 1.66 5.23 -12.19
N ASP A 45 2.85 4.95 -11.68
CA ASP A 45 4.11 5.25 -12.37
C ASP A 45 4.22 4.40 -13.65
N ALA A 46 3.91 3.10 -13.58
CA ALA A 46 3.83 2.21 -14.74
C ALA A 46 2.79 2.70 -15.76
N SER A 47 1.61 3.12 -15.30
CA SER A 47 0.57 3.66 -16.18
C SER A 47 1.01 4.91 -16.94
N SER A 48 1.87 5.75 -16.32
CA SER A 48 2.42 6.93 -16.98
C SER A 48 3.39 6.55 -18.11
N ILE A 49 4.12 5.44 -17.97
CA ILE A 49 4.96 4.90 -19.05
C ILE A 49 4.07 4.35 -20.17
N ILE A 50 2.99 3.64 -19.83
CA ILE A 50 2.04 3.09 -20.81
C ILE A 50 1.39 4.23 -21.62
N CYS A 51 0.98 5.34 -20.99
CA CYS A 51 0.48 6.52 -21.70
C CYS A 51 1.51 7.06 -22.70
N GLN A 52 2.78 7.18 -22.31
CA GLN A 52 3.84 7.65 -23.20
C GLN A 52 4.04 6.71 -24.40
N LEU A 53 4.04 5.39 -24.18
CA LEU A 53 4.13 4.39 -25.25
C LEU A 53 2.91 4.43 -26.18
N ALA A 54 1.74 4.81 -25.67
CA ALA A 54 0.52 5.02 -26.44
C ALA A 54 0.47 6.37 -27.18
N GLY A 55 1.42 7.28 -26.95
CA GLY A 55 1.38 8.66 -27.47
C GLY A 55 0.32 9.53 -26.79
N LEU A 56 -0.12 9.15 -25.59
CA LEU A 56 -1.11 9.86 -24.79
C LEU A 56 -0.44 10.69 -23.70
N GLN A 57 -1.10 11.76 -23.28
CA GLN A 57 -0.67 12.52 -22.11
C GLN A 57 -1.14 11.82 -20.82
N PRO A 58 -0.26 11.58 -19.84
CA PRO A 58 -0.66 11.03 -18.55
C PRO A 58 -1.68 11.91 -17.83
N GLU A 59 -2.70 11.30 -17.22
CA GLU A 59 -3.72 12.02 -16.46
C GLU A 59 -3.14 12.64 -15.18
N MET A 60 -3.56 13.87 -14.86
CA MET A 60 -3.24 14.47 -13.57
C MET A 60 -4.00 13.76 -12.44
N ARG A 61 -3.25 13.24 -11.47
CA ARG A 61 -3.82 12.44 -10.36
C ARG A 61 -4.62 13.30 -9.38
N LYS A 62 -5.94 13.07 -9.36
CA LYS A 62 -6.87 13.67 -8.38
C LYS A 62 -6.54 13.21 -6.94
N PRO A 63 -6.88 13.99 -5.90
CA PRO A 63 -6.60 13.64 -4.52
C PRO A 63 -7.18 12.29 -4.08
N GLU A 64 -8.39 11.94 -4.53
CA GLU A 64 -9.06 10.69 -4.17
C GLU A 64 -8.29 9.48 -4.71
N VAL A 65 -7.70 9.63 -5.90
CA VAL A 65 -6.84 8.60 -6.50
C VAL A 65 -5.58 8.42 -5.68
N ARG A 66 -4.89 9.51 -5.33
CA ARG A 66 -3.63 9.43 -4.57
C ARG A 66 -3.85 8.86 -3.17
N ASN A 67 -4.93 9.27 -2.51
CA ASN A 67 -5.24 8.91 -1.13
C ASN A 67 -6.01 7.59 -1.00
N PHE A 68 -6.36 6.94 -2.11
CA PHE A 68 -7.16 5.71 -2.13
C PHE A 68 -6.68 4.64 -1.13
N PRO A 69 -5.38 4.25 -1.07
CA PRO A 69 -4.93 3.24 -0.11
C PRO A 69 -5.18 3.63 1.36
N ALA A 70 -4.98 4.90 1.71
CA ALA A 70 -5.24 5.40 3.05
C ALA A 70 -6.75 5.40 3.36
N ILE A 71 -7.58 5.89 2.44
CA ILE A 71 -9.05 5.90 2.56
C ILE A 71 -9.57 4.47 2.78
N MET A 72 -9.10 3.51 1.99
CA MET A 72 -9.55 2.12 2.09
C MET A 72 -9.09 1.47 3.39
N ARG A 73 -7.85 1.72 3.83
CA ARG A 73 -7.36 1.23 5.12
C ARG A 73 -8.21 1.75 6.27
N ASP A 74 -8.55 3.03 6.25
CA ASP A 74 -9.36 3.67 7.28
C ASP A 74 -10.82 3.19 7.22
N THR A 75 -11.31 2.82 6.02
CA THR A 75 -12.63 2.18 5.82
C THR A 75 -12.68 0.77 6.41
N GLY A 76 -11.61 -0.02 6.24
CA GLY A 76 -11.52 -1.40 6.74
C GLY A 76 -12.56 -2.36 6.15
N GLY A 77 -12.68 -3.53 6.77
CA GLY A 77 -13.69 -4.55 6.45
C GLY A 77 -13.62 -5.09 5.01
N TRP A 78 -14.76 -5.53 4.49
CA TRP A 78 -14.84 -6.18 3.18
C TRP A 78 -14.40 -5.27 2.02
N ARG A 79 -14.63 -3.94 2.15
CA ARG A 79 -14.22 -2.96 1.15
C ARG A 79 -12.70 -2.86 1.05
N TYR A 80 -12.03 -2.86 2.20
CA TYR A 80 -10.57 -2.84 2.24
C TYR A 80 -9.98 -4.12 1.63
N GLU A 81 -10.50 -5.30 2.01
CA GLU A 81 -9.98 -6.56 1.45
C GLU A 81 -10.20 -6.68 -0.06
N LEU A 82 -11.38 -6.26 -0.55
CA LEU A 82 -11.66 -6.23 -1.98
C LEU A 82 -10.77 -5.24 -2.72
N ALA A 83 -10.53 -4.05 -2.16
CA ALA A 83 -9.61 -3.08 -2.73
C ALA A 83 -8.16 -3.60 -2.75
N ARG A 84 -7.72 -4.27 -1.69
CA ARG A 84 -6.39 -4.88 -1.61
C ARG A 84 -6.22 -5.93 -2.71
N GLN A 85 -7.17 -6.85 -2.83
CA GLN A 85 -7.14 -7.88 -3.88
C GLN A 85 -7.14 -7.26 -5.27
N GLY A 86 -7.99 -6.27 -5.54
CA GLY A 86 -8.04 -5.66 -6.86
C GLY A 86 -6.80 -4.83 -7.21
N VAL A 87 -6.07 -4.30 -6.22
CA VAL A 87 -4.73 -3.72 -6.45
C VAL A 87 -3.71 -4.81 -6.81
N ASP A 88 -3.81 -5.99 -6.19
CA ASP A 88 -2.97 -7.15 -6.57
C ASP A 88 -3.31 -7.62 -8.00
N ASP A 89 -4.59 -7.64 -8.38
CA ASP A 89 -5.04 -8.00 -9.73
C ASP A 89 -4.57 -6.99 -10.78
N LEU A 90 -4.62 -5.69 -10.47
CA LEU A 90 -4.04 -4.64 -11.33
C LEU A 90 -2.56 -4.91 -11.61
N ALA A 91 -1.78 -5.25 -10.58
CA ALA A 91 -0.36 -5.53 -10.73
C ALA A 91 -0.12 -6.76 -11.61
N ALA A 92 -0.94 -7.80 -11.43
CA ALA A 92 -0.81 -9.07 -12.13
C ALA A 92 -0.87 -8.96 -13.66
N PHE A 93 -1.64 -8.01 -14.21
CA PHE A 93 -1.66 -7.78 -15.66
C PHE A 93 -0.78 -6.59 -16.12
N MET A 94 -0.60 -5.57 -15.27
CA MET A 94 0.22 -4.40 -15.62
C MET A 94 1.70 -4.74 -15.78
N GLU A 95 2.25 -5.57 -14.88
CA GLU A 95 3.66 -5.96 -14.93
C GLU A 95 4.03 -6.70 -16.23
N PRO A 96 3.38 -7.83 -16.59
CA PRO A 96 3.67 -8.51 -17.84
C PRO A 96 3.26 -7.68 -19.07
N GLY A 97 2.17 -6.92 -18.99
CA GLY A 97 1.72 -6.04 -20.08
C GLY A 97 2.77 -4.98 -20.43
N LEU A 98 3.26 -4.25 -19.45
CA LEU A 98 4.32 -3.25 -19.67
C LEU A 98 5.62 -3.89 -20.16
N ALA A 99 6.03 -5.04 -19.58
CA ALA A 99 7.21 -5.76 -20.03
C ALA A 99 7.12 -6.15 -21.52
N ALA A 100 5.95 -6.63 -21.96
CA ALA A 100 5.71 -6.97 -23.36
C ALA A 100 5.78 -5.74 -24.28
N LEU A 101 5.20 -4.60 -23.88
CA LEU A 101 5.26 -3.36 -24.66
C LEU A 101 6.70 -2.85 -24.81
N LEU A 102 7.49 -2.90 -23.75
CA LEU A 102 8.91 -2.54 -23.78
C LEU A 102 9.71 -3.48 -24.69
N ALA A 103 9.42 -4.78 -24.66
CA ALA A 103 10.07 -5.75 -25.55
C ALA A 103 9.73 -5.52 -27.03
N VAL A 104 8.49 -5.15 -27.35
CA VAL A 104 8.06 -4.77 -28.72
C VAL A 104 8.80 -3.52 -29.18
N SER A 105 8.86 -2.49 -28.33
CA SER A 105 9.56 -1.24 -28.59
C SER A 105 11.06 -1.46 -28.81
N ALA A 106 11.71 -2.29 -27.98
CA ALA A 106 13.12 -2.64 -28.10
C ALA A 106 13.47 -3.35 -29.42
N ARG A 107 12.48 -3.99 -30.07
CA ARG A 107 12.62 -4.61 -31.40
C ARG A 107 12.35 -3.63 -32.55
N GLY A 108 12.16 -2.34 -32.26
CA GLY A 108 11.87 -1.29 -33.26
C GLY A 108 10.42 -1.27 -33.77
N HIS A 109 9.53 -2.06 -33.17
CA HIS A 109 8.12 -2.07 -33.54
C HIS A 109 7.34 -1.07 -32.66
N SER A 110 6.29 -0.47 -33.21
CA SER A 110 5.44 0.44 -32.44
C SER A 110 4.55 -0.36 -31.47
N PRO A 111 4.62 -0.11 -30.15
CA PRO A 111 3.73 -0.71 -29.16
C PRO A 111 2.40 0.05 -29.01
N ALA A 112 2.21 1.17 -29.72
CA ALA A 112 1.18 2.15 -29.39
C ALA A 112 -0.25 1.59 -29.35
N PRO A 113 -0.74 0.77 -30.31
CA PRO A 113 -2.10 0.22 -30.24
C PRO A 113 -2.33 -0.66 -29.01
N ALA A 114 -1.35 -1.50 -28.66
CA ALA A 114 -1.43 -2.37 -27.49
C ALA A 114 -1.30 -1.57 -26.18
N ALA A 115 -0.47 -0.51 -26.17
CA ALA A 115 -0.35 0.39 -25.03
C ALA A 115 -1.67 1.14 -24.76
N THR A 116 -2.36 1.59 -25.81
CA THR A 116 -3.70 2.22 -25.68
C THR A 116 -4.72 1.27 -25.07
N ALA A 117 -4.75 0.01 -25.51
CA ALA A 117 -5.66 -1.00 -24.95
C ALA A 117 -5.38 -1.24 -23.45
N LEU A 118 -4.12 -1.47 -23.09
CA LEU A 118 -3.71 -1.69 -21.69
C LEU A 118 -4.00 -0.46 -20.80
N TRP A 119 -3.82 0.75 -21.33
CA TRP A 119 -4.19 1.98 -20.63
C TRP A 119 -5.68 2.02 -20.32
N HIS A 120 -6.55 1.70 -21.28
CA HIS A 120 -8.00 1.67 -21.06
C HIS A 120 -8.42 0.61 -20.03
N GLU A 121 -7.80 -0.57 -20.05
CA GLU A 121 -8.02 -1.61 -19.05
C GLU A 121 -7.63 -1.12 -17.65
N PHE A 122 -6.46 -0.51 -17.50
CA PHE A 122 -6.02 0.09 -16.24
C PHE A 122 -7.00 1.16 -15.75
N VAL A 123 -7.41 2.10 -16.61
CA VAL A 123 -8.35 3.16 -16.22
C VAL A 123 -9.70 2.59 -15.79
N SER A 124 -10.21 1.59 -16.50
CA SER A 124 -11.46 0.91 -16.19
C SER A 124 -11.39 0.23 -14.82
N ALA A 125 -10.38 -0.62 -14.61
CA ALA A 125 -10.20 -1.34 -13.34
C ALA A 125 -9.93 -0.39 -12.17
N ARG A 126 -9.08 0.63 -12.36
CA ARG A 126 -8.85 1.68 -11.36
C ARG A 126 -10.14 2.40 -10.98
N THR A 127 -10.99 2.71 -11.96
CA THR A 127 -12.28 3.37 -11.70
C THR A 127 -13.21 2.48 -10.88
N ALA A 128 -13.24 1.17 -11.15
CA ALA A 128 -13.99 0.21 -10.35
C ALA A 128 -13.49 0.15 -8.89
N LEU A 129 -12.17 0.22 -8.67
CA LEU A 129 -11.60 0.30 -7.32
C LEU A 129 -11.99 1.57 -6.59
N LEU A 130 -11.96 2.72 -7.26
CA LEU A 130 -12.35 4.00 -6.66
C LEU A 130 -13.85 4.02 -6.28
N ALA A 131 -14.69 3.26 -6.98
CA ALA A 131 -16.10 3.11 -6.63
C ALA A 131 -16.32 2.34 -5.30
N LEU A 132 -15.29 1.70 -4.74
CA LEU A 132 -15.34 1.09 -3.40
C LEU A 132 -15.26 2.12 -2.28
N ILE A 133 -14.82 3.35 -2.56
CA ILE A 133 -14.77 4.42 -1.57
C ILE A 133 -16.21 4.67 -1.05
N PRO A 134 -16.46 4.57 0.26
CA PRO A 134 -17.78 4.84 0.81
C PRO A 134 -18.24 6.27 0.44
N PRO A 135 -19.54 6.47 0.14
CA PRO A 135 -20.06 7.81 -0.02
C PRO A 135 -19.80 8.59 1.27
N LEU A 136 -19.22 9.78 1.15
CA LEU A 136 -19.11 10.71 2.28
C LEU A 136 -20.52 10.87 2.84
N GLY A 137 -20.71 10.59 4.13
CA GLY A 137 -22.02 10.48 4.78
C GLY A 137 -22.79 11.80 4.80
N ILE A 138 -23.25 12.27 3.65
CA ILE A 138 -24.22 13.35 3.51
C ILE A 138 -25.57 12.69 3.78
N LYS A 139 -26.00 12.74 5.04
CA LYS A 139 -27.42 12.54 5.36
C LYS A 139 -28.18 13.68 4.68
N ARG A 140 -28.72 13.44 3.48
CA ARG A 140 -29.80 14.30 2.96
C ARG A 140 -30.99 14.07 3.88
N ARG A 141 -31.19 14.99 4.83
CA ARG A 141 -32.42 15.05 5.62
C ARG A 141 -33.58 15.29 4.63
N PRO A 142 -34.68 14.53 4.69
CA PRO A 142 -35.87 14.78 3.89
C PRO A 142 -36.49 16.14 4.21
#